data_AF-A0AA96TVA2-F1
#
_entry.id   AF-A0AA96TVA2-F1
#
_cell.length_a   1.000
_cell.length_b   1.000
_cell.length_c   1.000
_cell.angle_alpha   90.00
_cell.angle_beta   90.00
_cell.angle_gamma   90.00
#
_symmetry.space_group_name_H-M   'P 1'
#
loop_
_entity.id
_entity.type
_entity.pdbx_description
1 polymer ?
#
loop_
_entity_poly.entity_id
_entity_poly.type
_entity_poly.pdbx_seq_one_letter_code
_entity_poly.pdbx_strand_id
1 'polypeptide(L)'
;MGRAAEMLNTSAGFLRNLGEAKLIEPQRLTGGHRRYSRYQLRLAARVRELVDQGTGLDAACRIVTLEDQLQEARAANKSQHRSDEPYPPLRGV
;
A
#
# COMPACT_ATOMS: atom_id res chain seq x y z
N MET A 1 9.41 -8.68 14.39
CA MET A 1 9.65 -7.22 14.44
C MET A 1 11.01 -6.88 13.86
N GLY A 2 12.12 -7.40 14.40
CA GLY A 2 13.49 -7.12 13.91
C GLY A 2 13.68 -7.30 12.40
N ARG A 3 13.36 -8.48 11.84
CA ARG A 3 13.59 -8.76 10.41
C ARG A 3 12.86 -7.82 9.44
N ALA A 4 11.62 -7.44 9.75
CA ALA A 4 10.86 -6.53 8.89
C ALA A 4 11.40 -5.09 8.99
N ALA A 5 11.80 -4.68 10.19
CA ALA A 5 12.43 -3.40 10.44
C ALA A 5 13.78 -3.30 9.72
N GLU A 6 14.63 -4.33 9.82
CA GLU A 6 15.91 -4.45 9.11
C GLU A 6 15.74 -4.42 7.58
N MET A 7 14.80 -5.20 7.03
CA MET A 7 14.54 -5.22 5.58
C MET A 7 14.11 -3.86 5.03
N LEU A 8 13.43 -3.06 5.85
CA LEU A 8 12.95 -1.74 5.50
C LEU A 8 13.86 -0.63 6.03
N ASN A 9 15.04 -0.97 6.58
CA ASN A 9 15.98 -0.09 7.29
C ASN A 9 15.35 0.81 8.37
N THR A 10 14.16 0.46 8.87
CA THR A 10 13.33 1.33 9.72
C THR A 10 13.37 0.86 11.18
N SER A 11 12.83 1.65 12.10
CA SER A 11 12.75 1.26 13.50
C SER A 11 11.55 0.34 13.75
N ALA A 12 11.65 -0.53 14.76
CA ALA A 12 10.50 -1.31 15.23
C ALA A 12 9.37 -0.41 15.74
N GLY A 13 9.70 0.79 16.24
CA GLY A 13 8.74 1.82 16.63
C GLY A 13 7.93 2.36 15.45
N PHE A 14 8.56 2.57 14.30
CA PHE A 14 7.87 2.99 13.08
C PHE A 14 6.82 1.95 12.63
N LEU A 15 7.19 0.66 12.60
CA LEU A 15 6.24 -0.41 12.29
C LEU A 15 5.12 -0.56 13.33
N ARG A 16 5.36 -0.13 14.58
CA ARG A 16 4.31 -0.08 15.61
C ARG A 16 3.34 1.08 15.35
N ASN A 17 3.85 2.27 15.04
CA ASN A 17 3.04 3.45 14.72
C ASN A 17 2.18 3.21 13.46
N LEU A 18 2.71 2.53 12.43
CA LEU A 18 1.91 2.12 11.27
C LEU A 18 0.78 1.15 11.63
N GLY A 19 1.01 0.28 12.62
CA GLY A 19 -0.04 -0.60 13.15
C GLY A 19 -1.10 0.15 13.94
N GLU A 20 -0.71 1.19 14.69
CA GLU A 20 -1.64 2.07 15.41
C GLU A 20 -2.49 2.91 14.44
N ALA A 21 -1.90 3.37 13.33
CA ALA A 21 -2.60 4.07 12.26
C ALA A 21 -3.52 3.16 11.41
N LYS A 22 -3.64 1.88 11.75
CA LYS A 22 -4.40 0.84 11.02
C LYS A 22 -4.03 0.66 9.54
N LEU A 23 -2.89 1.20 9.11
CA LEU A 23 -2.39 0.98 7.75
C LEU A 23 -1.92 -0.46 7.55
N ILE A 24 -1.41 -1.07 8.61
CA ILE A 24 -0.87 -2.43 8.58
C ILE A 24 -1.41 -3.23 9.74
N GLU A 25 -2.05 -4.35 9.44
CA GLU A 25 -2.53 -5.31 10.44
C GLU A 25 -1.63 -6.55 10.47
N PRO A 26 -0.63 -6.62 11.37
CA PRO A 26 0.21 -7.79 11.48
C PRO A 26 -0.59 -8.99 11.98
N GLN A 27 -0.44 -10.13 11.31
CA GLN A 27 -0.93 -11.40 11.85
C GLN A 27 -0.12 -11.75 13.10
N ARG A 28 -0.81 -11.87 14.25
CA ARG A 28 -0.23 -12.33 15.51
C ARG A 28 -0.16 -13.85 15.49
N LEU A 29 1.05 -14.39 15.51
CA LEU A 29 1.25 -15.83 15.67
C LEU A 29 1.34 -16.18 17.16
N THR A 30 1.04 -17.43 17.48
CA THR A 30 1.05 -18.02 18.83
C THR A 30 2.37 -17.83 19.59
N GLY A 31 3.47 -17.50 18.92
CA GLY A 31 4.79 -17.22 19.51
C GLY A 31 5.13 -15.73 19.72
N GLY A 32 4.17 -14.81 19.69
CA GLY A 32 4.42 -13.37 19.94
C GLY A 32 5.10 -12.64 18.77
N HIS A 33 5.41 -13.34 17.68
CA HIS A 33 5.94 -12.75 16.46
C HIS A 33 4.81 -12.19 15.59
N ARG A 34 5.06 -10.99 15.05
CA ARG A 34 4.18 -10.34 14.08
C ARG A 34 4.65 -10.69 12.68
N ARG A 35 3.80 -11.34 11.90
CA ARG A 35 4.03 -11.59 10.47
C ARG A 35 3.42 -10.47 9.65
N TYR A 36 4.24 -9.91 8.78
CA TYR A 36 3.83 -8.92 7.80
C TYR A 36 3.74 -9.58 6.44
N SER A 37 2.67 -9.31 5.71
CA SER A 37 2.55 -9.73 4.31
C SER A 37 3.54 -8.93 3.44
N ARG A 38 3.94 -9.48 2.29
CA ARG A 38 4.80 -8.76 1.32
C ARG A 38 4.16 -7.45 0.87
N TYR A 39 2.84 -7.41 0.76
CA TYR A 39 2.09 -6.20 0.44
C TYR A 39 2.17 -5.16 1.56
N GLN A 40 2.01 -5.57 2.82
CA GLN A 40 2.17 -4.67 3.97
C GLN A 40 3.57 -4.07 4.07
N LEU A 41 4.62 -4.85 3.76
CA LEU A 41 5.98 -4.33 3.72
C LEU A 41 6.19 -3.30 2.59
N ARG A 42 5.50 -3.46 1.45
CA ARG A 42 5.52 -2.46 0.37
C ARG A 42 4.86 -1.15 0.80
N LEU A 43 3.70 -1.22 1.47
CA LEU A 43 3.04 -0.03 2.02
C LEU A 43 3.92 0.67 3.05
N ALA A 44 4.55 -0.09 3.96
CA ALA A 44 5.47 0.47 4.96
C ALA A 44 6.67 1.16 4.31
N ALA A 45 7.24 0.59 3.25
CA ALA A 45 8.32 1.21 2.48
C ALA A 45 7.88 2.55 1.87
N ARG A 46 6.69 2.59 1.27
CA ARG A 46 6.16 3.80 0.65
C ARG A 46 5.90 4.91 1.66
N VAL A 47 5.31 4.58 2.81
CA VAL A 47 5.12 5.58 3.89
C VAL A 47 6.45 6.11 4.36
N ARG A 48 7.46 5.24 4.50
CA ARG A 48 8.80 5.68 4.87
C ARG A 48 9.36 6.68 3.86
N GLU A 49 9.27 6.40 2.55
CA GLU A 49 9.75 7.32 1.52
C GLU A 49 9.13 8.72 1.66
N LEU A 50 7.81 8.78 1.92
CA LEU A 50 7.10 10.04 2.11
C LEU A 50 7.53 10.77 3.39
N VAL A 51 7.75 10.03 4.48
CA VAL A 51 8.24 10.58 5.75
C VAL A 51 9.69 11.09 5.61
N ASP A 52 10.55 10.35 4.90
CA ASP A 52 11.92 10.75 4.60
C ASP A 52 11.95 12.02 3.71
N GLN A 53 10.90 12.29 2.95
CA GLN A 53 10.68 13.54 2.19
C GLN A 53 10.11 14.70 3.04
N GLY A 54 9.85 14.48 4.33
CA GLY A 54 9.31 15.49 5.25
C GLY A 54 7.78 15.49 5.37
N THR A 55 7.09 14.48 4.83
CA THR A 55 5.64 14.33 5.02
C THR A 55 5.34 13.83 6.43
N GLY A 56 4.38 14.45 7.12
CA GLY A 56 3.92 13.94 8.41
C GLY A 56 3.38 12.52 8.31
N LEU A 57 3.60 11.69 9.33
CA LEU A 57 3.25 10.25 9.31
C LEU A 57 1.77 10.02 8.95
N ASP A 58 0.85 10.78 9.54
CA ASP A 58 -0.59 10.66 9.26
C ASP A 58 -0.94 11.00 7.81
N ALA A 59 -0.31 12.04 7.26
CA ALA A 59 -0.50 12.42 5.87
C ALA A 59 0.07 11.36 4.93
N ALA A 60 1.27 10.84 5.23
CA ALA A 60 1.89 9.78 4.46
C ALA A 60 1.04 8.49 4.48
N CYS A 61 0.49 8.09 5.64
CA CYS A 61 -0.44 6.98 5.73
C CYS A 61 -1.67 7.17 4.83
N ARG A 62 -2.30 8.36 4.86
CA ARG A 62 -3.46 8.68 4.01
C ARG A 62 -3.13 8.64 2.53
N ILE A 63 -1.99 9.21 2.12
CA ILE A 63 -1.53 9.20 0.73
C ILE A 63 -1.37 7.76 0.25
N VAL A 64 -0.68 6.91 1.02
CA VAL A 64 -0.45 5.52 0.63
C VAL A 64 -1.75 4.71 0.53
N THR A 65 -2.71 4.92 1.43
CA THR A 65 -4.04 4.31 1.33
C THR A 65 -4.76 4.73 0.03
N LEU A 66 -4.69 6.00 -0.33
CA LEU A 66 -5.31 6.51 -1.55
C LEU A 66 -4.61 6.01 -2.82
N GLU A 67 -3.27 5.93 -2.82
CA GLU A 67 -2.49 5.35 -3.91
C GLU A 67 -2.90 3.89 -4.17
N ASP A 68 -3.10 3.14 -3.09
CA ASP A 68 -3.53 1.76 -3.16
C ASP A 68 -4.96 1.60 -3.70
N GLN A 69 -5.92 2.35 -3.17
CA GLN A 69 -7.30 2.40 -3.67
C GLN A 69 -7.36 2.81 -5.14
N LEU A 70 -6.53 3.77 -5.55
CA LEU A 70 -6.43 4.20 -6.94
C LEU A 70 -5.89 3.09 -7.83
N GLN A 71 -4.91 2.32 -7.36
CA GLN A 71 -4.38 1.18 -8.09
C GLN A 71 -5.42 0.07 -8.25
N GLU A 72 -6.19 -0.23 -7.20
CA GLU A 72 -7.29 -1.19 -7.25
C GLU A 72 -8.39 -0.75 -8.23
N ALA A 73 -8.84 0.51 -8.14
CA ALA A 73 -9.85 1.05 -9.04
C ALA A 73 -9.38 1.04 -10.51
N ARG A 74 -8.10 1.35 -10.77
CA ARG A 74 -7.51 1.26 -12.12
C ARG A 74 -7.45 -0.18 -12.62
N ALA A 75 -7.15 -1.14 -11.76
CA ALA A 75 -7.14 -2.56 -12.13
C ALA A 75 -8.55 -3.06 -12.47
N ALA A 76 -9.57 -2.66 -11.69
CA ALA A 76 -10.97 -2.96 -11.97
C ALA A 76 -11.43 -2.38 -13.33
N ASN A 77 -11.16 -1.09 -13.57
CA ASN A 77 -11.53 -0.42 -14.82
C ASN A 77 -10.85 -1.03 -16.06
N LYS A 78 -9.57 -1.44 -15.95
CA LYS A 78 -8.88 -2.15 -17.04
C LYS A 78 -9.51 -3.51 -17.34
N SER A 79 -10.04 -4.17 -16.31
CA SER A 79 -10.71 -5.46 -16.46
C SER A 79 -12.07 -5.30 -17.15
N GLN A 80 -12.76 -4.19 -16.91
CA GLN A 80 -14.01 -3.84 -17.61
C GLN A 80 -13.78 -3.40 -19.07
N HIS A 81 -12.77 -2.58 -19.35
CA HIS A 81 -12.42 -2.18 -20.72
C HIS A 81 -11.92 -3.32 -21.61
N ARG A 82 -11.52 -4.47 -21.04
CA ARG A 82 -11.18 -5.66 -21.83
C ARG A 82 -12.43 -6.45 -22.27
N SER A 83 -13.57 -6.16 -21.66
CA SER A 83 -14.88 -6.77 -21.96
C SER A 83 -15.72 -5.90 -22.90
N ASP A 84 -15.45 -4.60 -22.96
CA ASP A 84 -16.04 -3.67 -23.93
C ASP A 84 -15.15 -3.59 -25.19
N GLU A 85 -15.48 -4.43 -26.16
CA GLU A 85 -15.03 -4.36 -27.55
C GLU A 85 -15.07 -2.91 -28.07
N PRO A 86 -14.07 -2.45 -28.87
CA PRO A 86 -13.91 -1.05 -29.22
C PRO A 86 -15.11 -0.52 -30.00
N TYR A 87 -15.54 0.70 -29.67
CA TYR A 87 -16.48 1.47 -30.47
C TYR A 87 -16.11 1.36 -31.97
N PRO A 88 -17.02 0.93 -32.85
CA PRO A 88 -16.70 0.81 -34.26
C PRO A 88 -16.32 2.20 -34.81
N PRO A 89 -15.37 2.30 -35.75
CA PRO A 89 -15.00 3.58 -36.32
C PRO A 89 -16.25 4.21 -36.95
N LEU A 90 -16.49 5.48 -36.62
CA LEU A 90 -17.56 6.26 -37.23
C LEU A 90 -17.36 6.27 -38.75
N ARG A 91 -18.14 5.45 -39.43
CA ARG A 91 -18.13 5.31 -40.88
C ARG A 91 -18.93 6.48 -41.48
N GLY A 92 -18.19 7.48 -41.94
CA GLY A 92 -18.60 8.38 -43.03
C GLY A 92 -19.48 9.57 -42.64
N VAL A 93 -18.96 10.77 -42.91
CA VAL A 93 -19.58 11.74 -43.83
C VAL A 93 -18.47 12.28 -44.73
#